data_AF-A0A7V0YKJ4-F1
#
_entry.id   AF-A0A7V0YKJ4-F1
#
_cell.length_a   1.000
_cell.length_b   1.000
_cell.length_c   1.000
_cell.angle_alpha   90.00
_cell.angle_beta   90.00
_cell.angle_gamma   90.00
#
_symmetry.space_group_name_H-M   'P 1'
#
loop_
_entity.id
_entity.type
_entity.pdbx_description
1 polymer ?
#
loop_
_entity_poly.entity_id
_entity_poly.type
_entity_poly.pdbx_seq_one_letter_code
_entity_poly.pdbx_strand_id
1 'polypeptide(L)'
;MKVIYKTVRIKFHDWLSEFLRRKTKKYIVHKFIDQTSIKDLIESFNIPHTEVDVIIVNGKSVNFNYLVQNDDRIEVFPESKRYFNFNVYHLKPKLKGRPKFICDVHLGKLFKIMRMSGLDVLYSNNYTDEEIVEISKKDDRIILTRDTGLLKRKNVKYGHLVRGNNPEKQFLDILVSYSLLKYLKPFSLCLNCGTKLKRISKKNVLNQLKDFKFREGIKFYYCKQCNQTLWEGSHFDNMKKRIDALLLPLRSTAFRSFVTKQFNQKRKA
;
A
#
# COMPACT_ATOMS: atom_id res chain seq x y z
N MET A 1 13.00 36.75 -28.44
CA MET A 1 12.93 36.88 -26.96
C MET A 1 13.89 35.88 -26.33
N LYS A 2 14.76 36.30 -25.39
CA LYS A 2 15.61 35.37 -24.63
C LYS A 2 14.75 34.63 -23.60
N VAL A 3 14.72 33.31 -23.64
CA VAL A 3 14.08 32.48 -22.62
C VAL A 3 14.87 32.61 -21.32
N ILE A 4 14.25 33.12 -20.26
CA ILE A 4 14.87 33.22 -18.93
C ILE A 4 14.56 31.93 -18.18
N TYR A 5 15.58 31.10 -17.96
CA TYR A 5 15.45 29.89 -17.16
C TYR A 5 15.59 30.22 -15.69
N LYS A 6 14.65 29.72 -14.89
CA LYS A 6 14.78 29.64 -13.43
C LYS A 6 15.41 28.31 -13.05
N THR A 7 16.06 28.27 -11.90
CA THR A 7 16.72 27.06 -11.39
C THR A 7 16.29 26.77 -9.96
N VAL A 8 16.26 25.49 -9.57
CA VAL A 8 16.09 25.06 -8.18
C VAL A 8 17.09 23.97 -7.82
N ARG A 9 17.31 23.78 -6.52
CA ARG A 9 18.10 22.67 -5.97
C ARG A 9 17.17 21.77 -5.17
N ILE A 10 16.86 20.59 -5.68
CA ILE A 10 15.93 19.64 -5.04
C ILE A 10 16.65 18.37 -4.56
N LYS A 11 16.30 17.88 -3.38
CA LYS A 11 16.81 16.63 -2.81
C LYS A 11 15.66 15.75 -2.34
N PHE A 12 15.71 14.47 -2.73
CA PHE A 12 14.76 13.45 -2.32
C PHE A 12 15.39 12.54 -1.27
N HIS A 13 14.68 12.33 -0.16
CA HIS A 13 15.18 11.56 0.97
C HIS A 13 14.66 10.12 0.98
N ASP A 14 15.38 9.25 1.69
CA ASP A 14 15.07 7.82 1.83
C ASP A 14 14.70 7.17 0.50
N TRP A 15 13.55 6.48 0.42
CA TRP A 15 13.13 5.72 -0.76
C TRP A 15 12.63 6.58 -1.91
N LEU A 16 12.38 7.87 -1.71
CA LEU A 16 12.01 8.75 -2.82
C LEU A 16 13.15 8.88 -3.83
N SER A 17 14.39 8.70 -3.37
CA SER A 17 15.58 8.68 -4.24
C SER A 17 15.61 7.49 -5.22
N GLU A 18 14.81 6.44 -5.00
CA GLU A 18 14.73 5.26 -5.87
C GLU A 18 13.96 5.51 -7.18
N PHE A 19 13.12 6.56 -7.22
CA PHE A 19 12.38 6.96 -8.41
C PHE A 19 13.26 7.69 -9.43
N LEU A 20 14.41 8.19 -9.00
CA LEU A 20 15.30 8.99 -9.83
C LEU A 20 16.00 8.10 -10.86
N ARG A 21 16.03 8.56 -12.11
CA ARG A 21 16.78 7.90 -13.21
C ARG A 21 18.23 7.62 -12.84
N ARG A 22 18.85 8.52 -12.07
CA ARG A 22 20.17 8.33 -11.44
C ARG A 22 20.02 8.52 -9.95
N LYS A 23 20.15 7.42 -9.19
CA LYS A 23 20.08 7.44 -7.72
C LYS A 23 21.15 8.39 -7.17
N THR A 24 20.72 9.37 -6.38
CA THR A 24 21.62 10.33 -5.75
C THR A 24 21.07 10.74 -4.39
N LYS A 25 21.98 11.02 -3.45
CA LYS A 25 21.67 11.63 -2.15
C LYS A 25 21.99 13.13 -2.12
N LYS A 26 22.54 13.66 -3.21
CA LYS A 26 22.90 15.07 -3.36
C LYS A 26 21.72 15.84 -3.94
N TYR A 27 21.78 17.17 -3.84
CA TYR A 27 20.84 18.04 -4.54
C TYR A 27 20.99 17.87 -6.06
N ILE A 28 19.85 17.92 -6.74
CA ILE A 28 19.74 17.96 -8.20
C ILE A 28 19.42 19.40 -8.58
N VAL A 29 20.20 19.96 -9.50
CA VAL A 29 19.87 21.26 -10.10
C VAL A 29 18.86 20.99 -11.22
N HIS A 30 17.67 21.59 -11.11
CA HIS A 30 16.61 21.48 -12.10
C HIS A 30 16.29 22.85 -12.68
N LYS A 31 16.09 22.92 -14.00
CA LYS A 31 15.78 24.16 -14.71
C LYS A 31 14.32 24.13 -15.17
N PHE A 32 13.64 25.25 -15.06
CA PHE A 32 12.25 25.41 -15.46
C PHE A 32 12.02 26.82 -16.03
N ILE A 33 11.00 26.97 -16.88
CA ILE A 33 10.67 28.23 -17.56
C ILE A 33 9.39 28.81 -16.96
N ASP A 34 8.32 28.02 -17.01
CA ASP A 34 6.98 28.44 -16.59
C ASP A 34 6.78 28.34 -15.08
N GLN A 35 5.78 29.05 -14.56
CA GLN A 35 5.38 28.87 -13.18
C GLN A 35 4.88 27.42 -12.96
N THR A 36 5.43 26.75 -11.96
CA THR A 36 5.09 25.36 -11.66
C THR A 36 4.79 25.20 -10.17
N SER A 37 3.82 24.35 -9.84
CA SER A 37 3.59 23.96 -8.46
C SER A 37 4.69 23.00 -8.01
N ILE A 38 4.97 22.97 -6.71
CA ILE A 38 5.93 22.02 -6.16
C ILE A 38 5.47 20.57 -6.37
N LYS A 39 4.15 20.33 -6.45
CA LYS A 39 3.60 19.02 -6.81
C LYS A 39 4.04 18.61 -8.21
N ASP A 40 3.80 19.45 -9.21
CA ASP A 40 4.11 19.12 -10.61
C ASP A 40 5.62 18.95 -10.81
N LEU A 41 6.43 19.82 -10.17
CA LEU A 41 7.88 19.66 -10.13
C LEU A 41 8.29 18.30 -9.57
N ILE A 42 7.75 17.88 -8.42
CA ILE A 42 8.05 16.57 -7.83
C ILE A 42 7.61 15.41 -8.75
N GLU A 43 6.42 15.50 -9.32
CA GLU A 43 5.86 14.46 -10.20
C GLU A 43 6.64 14.29 -11.51
N SER A 44 7.32 15.36 -11.97
CA SER A 44 8.26 15.33 -13.09
C SER A 44 9.49 14.44 -12.83
N PHE A 45 9.85 14.21 -11.57
CA PHE A 45 10.88 13.24 -11.17
C PHE A 45 10.34 11.81 -11.05
N ASN A 46 9.14 11.56 -11.57
CA ASN A 46 8.39 10.32 -11.47
C ASN A 46 7.94 9.92 -10.06
N ILE A 47 7.98 10.84 -9.10
CA ILE A 47 7.55 10.58 -7.72
C ILE A 47 6.08 10.95 -7.59
N PRO A 48 5.16 10.00 -7.32
CA PRO A 48 3.77 10.32 -7.09
C PRO A 48 3.62 11.09 -5.79
N HIS A 49 2.77 12.13 -5.78
CA HIS A 49 2.51 12.95 -4.59
C HIS A 49 2.02 12.11 -3.39
N THR A 50 1.36 10.98 -3.63
CA THR A 50 0.91 10.05 -2.58
C THR A 50 2.05 9.41 -1.78
N GLU A 51 3.28 9.43 -2.28
CA GLU A 51 4.47 8.91 -1.58
C GLU A 51 5.19 9.99 -0.77
N VAL A 52 4.81 11.25 -0.91
CA VAL A 52 5.41 12.41 -0.25
C VAL A 52 4.60 12.79 0.97
N ASP A 53 5.28 13.02 2.09
CA ASP A 53 4.64 13.43 3.34
C ASP A 53 5.08 14.83 3.78
N VAL A 54 6.36 15.18 3.65
CA VAL A 54 6.85 16.49 4.08
C VAL A 54 7.67 17.12 2.96
N ILE A 55 7.41 18.39 2.72
CA ILE A 55 8.19 19.23 1.80
C ILE A 55 8.72 20.42 2.59
N ILE A 56 10.03 20.64 2.50
CA ILE A 56 10.71 21.80 3.08
C ILE A 56 11.29 22.64 1.94
N VAL A 57 10.94 23.92 1.90
CA VAL A 57 11.50 24.91 0.98
C VAL A 57 12.20 25.98 1.80
N ASN A 58 13.51 26.15 1.58
CA ASN A 58 14.34 27.14 2.28
C ASN A 58 14.17 27.08 3.82
N GLY A 59 14.05 25.87 4.37
CA GLY A 59 13.87 25.63 5.81
C GLY A 59 12.42 25.72 6.32
N LYS A 60 11.45 26.07 5.48
CA LYS A 60 10.02 26.17 5.86
C LYS A 60 9.21 25.02 5.29
N SER A 61 8.30 24.46 6.09
CA SER A 61 7.38 23.42 5.62
C SER A 61 6.27 24.02 4.76
N VAL A 62 5.99 23.39 3.62
CA VAL A 62 5.00 23.87 2.65
C VAL A 62 4.08 22.73 2.18
N ASN A 63 2.97 23.09 1.54
CA ASN A 63 2.06 22.13 0.91
C ASN A 63 2.25 22.03 -0.61
N PHE A 64 1.50 21.14 -1.25
CA PHE A 64 1.58 20.89 -2.69
C PHE A 64 1.24 22.08 -3.59
N ASN A 65 0.58 23.11 -3.06
CA ASN A 65 0.18 24.30 -3.83
C ASN A 65 1.26 25.38 -3.85
N TYR A 66 2.40 25.18 -3.16
CA TYR A 66 3.51 26.12 -3.20
C TYR A 66 4.01 26.31 -4.63
N LEU A 67 4.12 27.57 -5.06
CA LEU A 67 4.61 27.94 -6.39
C LEU A 67 6.12 28.12 -6.33
N VAL A 68 6.84 27.31 -7.11
CA VAL A 68 8.30 27.23 -7.06
C VAL A 68 8.94 28.54 -7.52
N GLN A 69 9.88 29.05 -6.73
CA GLN A 69 10.63 30.27 -7.01
C GLN A 69 12.04 29.96 -7.55
N ASN A 70 12.66 30.94 -8.20
CA ASN A 70 14.05 30.81 -8.62
C ASN A 70 14.97 30.68 -7.40
N ASP A 71 15.97 29.81 -7.51
CA ASP A 71 16.95 29.43 -6.50
C ASP A 71 16.42 28.70 -5.25
N ASP A 72 15.16 28.27 -5.26
CA ASP A 72 14.60 27.49 -4.15
C ASP A 72 15.43 26.23 -3.84
N ARG A 73 15.68 26.03 -2.55
CA ARG A 73 16.28 24.81 -2.01
C ARG A 73 15.18 23.95 -1.41
N ILE A 74 14.93 22.83 -2.07
CA ILE A 74 13.78 21.95 -1.81
C ILE A 74 14.27 20.61 -1.24
N GLU A 75 13.66 20.17 -0.16
CA GLU A 75 13.84 18.84 0.41
C GLU A 75 12.51 18.12 0.53
N VAL A 76 12.45 16.91 -0.03
CA VAL A 76 11.22 16.12 -0.13
C VAL A 76 11.41 14.81 0.63
N PHE A 77 10.51 14.57 1.58
CA PHE A 77 10.57 13.45 2.49
C PHE A 77 9.33 12.57 2.36
N PRO A 78 9.50 11.25 2.39
CA PRO A 78 8.37 10.37 2.53
C PRO A 78 7.90 10.29 4.00
N GLU A 79 6.76 9.64 4.22
CA GLU A 79 6.23 9.39 5.56
C GLU A 79 7.23 8.59 6.40
N SER A 80 7.65 9.14 7.54
CA SER A 80 8.54 8.43 8.44
C SER A 80 8.25 8.81 9.88
N LYS A 81 8.35 7.80 10.76
CA LYS A 81 8.21 8.05 12.20
C LYS A 81 9.25 9.03 12.76
N ARG A 82 10.36 9.20 12.04
CA ARG A 82 11.42 10.14 12.38
C ARG A 82 10.97 11.61 12.27
N TYR A 83 9.98 11.89 11.44
CA TYR A 83 9.56 13.26 11.17
C TYR A 83 8.32 13.70 11.96
N PHE A 84 7.65 12.79 12.67
CA PHE A 84 6.43 13.10 13.45
C PHE A 84 6.65 14.12 14.58
N ASN A 85 7.88 14.28 15.07
CA ASN A 85 8.18 15.19 16.18
C ASN A 85 8.56 16.60 15.72
N PHE A 86 8.64 16.87 14.41
CA PHE A 86 8.80 18.23 13.92
C PHE A 86 7.43 18.88 13.76
N ASN A 87 7.33 20.18 14.06
CA ASN A 87 6.14 20.97 13.76
C ASN A 87 6.10 21.27 12.25
N VAL A 88 5.75 20.26 11.45
CA VAL A 88 5.73 20.32 9.98
C VAL A 88 4.34 19.98 9.44
N TYR A 89 4.06 20.49 8.25
CA TYR A 89 2.84 20.19 7.52
C TYR A 89 2.95 18.79 6.89
N HIS A 90 2.25 17.81 7.46
CA HIS A 90 2.14 16.47 6.91
C HIS A 90 1.10 16.44 5.78
N LEU A 91 1.55 16.08 4.59
CA LEU A 91 0.80 16.06 3.33
C LEU A 91 -0.04 14.81 3.17
N LYS A 92 0.35 13.71 3.82
CA LYS A 92 -0.43 12.48 3.74
C LYS A 92 -1.69 12.58 4.59
N PRO A 93 -2.86 12.31 3.99
CA PRO A 93 -4.10 12.32 4.74
C PRO A 93 -4.09 11.19 5.79
N LYS A 94 -4.51 11.52 7.02
CA LYS A 94 -4.66 10.53 8.08
C LYS A 94 -5.82 9.58 7.75
N LEU A 95 -5.54 8.29 7.75
CA LEU A 95 -6.56 7.26 7.59
C LEU A 95 -7.56 7.30 8.75
N LYS A 96 -8.85 7.23 8.43
CA LYS A 96 -9.93 7.14 9.42
C LYS A 96 -10.31 5.68 9.60
N GLY A 97 -10.19 5.17 10.83
CA GLY A 97 -10.63 3.82 11.19
C GLY A 97 -9.75 2.69 10.66
N ARG A 98 -10.38 1.54 10.34
CA ARG A 98 -9.67 0.33 9.88
C ARG A 98 -9.29 0.48 8.39
N PRO A 99 -8.00 0.33 8.02
CA PRO A 99 -7.58 0.41 6.62
C PRO A 99 -8.30 -0.61 5.74
N LYS A 100 -8.76 -0.14 4.58
CA LYS A 100 -9.31 -0.93 3.49
C LYS A 100 -8.48 -0.68 2.24
N PHE A 101 -8.41 -1.67 1.37
CA PHE A 101 -7.55 -1.60 0.19
C PHE A 101 -8.33 -1.90 -1.08
N ILE A 102 -7.78 -1.42 -2.19
CA ILE A 102 -8.10 -1.86 -3.54
C ILE A 102 -6.79 -2.11 -4.27
N CYS A 103 -6.64 -3.29 -4.87
CA CYS A 103 -5.44 -3.68 -5.59
C CYS A 103 -5.64 -3.49 -7.10
N ASP A 104 -4.64 -2.91 -7.75
CA ASP A 104 -4.45 -2.98 -9.20
C ASP A 104 -4.38 -4.44 -9.69
N VAL A 105 -4.78 -4.67 -10.94
CA VAL A 105 -4.89 -5.97 -11.62
C VAL A 105 -3.59 -6.78 -11.56
N HIS A 106 -2.44 -6.11 -11.54
CA HIS A 106 -1.12 -6.74 -11.47
C HIS A 106 -0.75 -7.32 -10.09
N LEU A 107 -1.55 -7.08 -9.06
CA LEU A 107 -1.29 -7.50 -7.68
C LEU A 107 -2.07 -8.75 -7.27
N GLY A 108 -2.38 -9.60 -8.26
CA GLY A 108 -3.13 -10.86 -8.11
C GLY A 108 -2.65 -11.80 -7.01
N LYS A 109 -1.33 -11.90 -6.79
CA LYS A 109 -0.78 -12.76 -5.72
C LYS A 109 -0.84 -12.08 -4.36
N LEU A 110 -0.64 -10.77 -4.31
CA LEU A 110 -0.63 -9.98 -3.08
C LEU A 110 -2.02 -9.90 -2.44
N PHE A 111 -3.06 -9.59 -3.23
CA PHE A 111 -4.42 -9.47 -2.67
C PHE A 111 -4.88 -10.78 -2.03
N LYS A 112 -4.49 -11.93 -2.59
CA LYS A 112 -4.82 -13.26 -2.03
C LYS A 112 -4.23 -13.42 -0.64
N ILE A 113 -2.94 -13.11 -0.45
CA ILE A 113 -2.28 -13.17 0.86
C ILE A 113 -2.97 -12.22 1.85
N MET A 114 -3.33 -11.02 1.42
CA MET A 114 -4.02 -10.04 2.26
C MET A 114 -5.42 -10.54 2.69
N ARG A 115 -6.24 -11.06 1.76
CA ARG A 115 -7.56 -11.62 2.07
C ARG A 115 -7.46 -12.87 2.95
N MET A 116 -6.49 -13.75 2.68
CA MET A 116 -6.20 -14.91 3.54
C MET A 116 -5.88 -14.48 4.98
N SER A 117 -5.23 -13.34 5.14
CA SER A 117 -4.91 -12.75 6.45
C SER A 117 -6.08 -11.98 7.10
N GLY A 118 -7.23 -11.89 6.42
CA GLY A 118 -8.45 -11.24 6.92
C GLY A 118 -8.52 -9.73 6.69
N LEU A 119 -7.72 -9.19 5.76
CA LEU A 119 -7.76 -7.78 5.39
C LEU A 119 -8.81 -7.52 4.29
N ASP A 120 -9.52 -6.40 4.41
CA ASP A 120 -10.52 -5.95 3.43
C ASP A 120 -9.80 -5.38 2.20
N VAL A 121 -9.82 -6.17 1.12
CA VAL A 121 -9.18 -5.84 -0.16
C VAL A 121 -10.15 -6.09 -1.31
N LEU A 122 -10.42 -5.08 -2.12
CA LEU A 122 -11.06 -5.25 -3.42
C LEU A 122 -10.03 -5.56 -4.50
N TYR A 123 -10.42 -6.42 -5.42
CA TYR A 123 -9.63 -6.83 -6.56
C TYR A 123 -10.56 -7.44 -7.60
N SER A 124 -10.36 -7.07 -8.86
CA SER A 124 -10.98 -7.66 -10.04
C SER A 124 -9.98 -7.55 -11.19
N ASN A 125 -9.91 -8.55 -12.06
CA ASN A 125 -9.12 -8.46 -13.29
C ASN A 125 -9.71 -7.46 -14.29
N ASN A 126 -10.97 -7.07 -14.10
CA ASN A 126 -11.71 -6.22 -15.03
C ASN A 126 -11.72 -4.75 -14.61
N TYR A 127 -11.10 -4.39 -13.47
CA TYR A 127 -11.08 -3.00 -13.06
C TYR A 127 -10.24 -2.15 -14.00
N THR A 128 -10.81 -1.05 -14.45
CA THR A 128 -10.04 0.04 -15.06
C THR A 128 -9.39 0.91 -13.99
N ASP A 129 -8.39 1.69 -14.39
CA ASP A 129 -7.79 2.69 -13.51
C ASP A 129 -8.82 3.69 -12.98
N GLU A 130 -9.78 4.11 -13.83
CA GLU A 130 -10.86 5.03 -13.47
C GLU A 130 -11.73 4.42 -12.37
N GLU A 131 -12.16 3.17 -12.53
CA GLU A 131 -12.95 2.44 -11.53
C GLU A 131 -12.19 2.29 -10.21
N ILE A 132 -10.89 1.99 -10.24
CA ILE A 132 -10.06 1.89 -9.04
C ILE A 132 -10.06 3.21 -8.27
N VAL A 133 -9.88 4.34 -8.97
CA VAL A 133 -9.87 5.67 -8.37
C VAL A 133 -11.25 6.03 -7.80
N GLU A 134 -12.32 5.76 -8.54
CA GLU A 134 -13.68 6.05 -8.09
C GLU A 134 -14.07 5.26 -6.85
N ILE A 135 -13.82 3.94 -6.84
CA ILE A 135 -14.07 3.08 -5.69
C ILE A 135 -13.19 3.50 -4.50
N SER A 136 -11.92 3.80 -4.74
CA SER A 136 -11.00 4.30 -3.72
C SER A 136 -11.52 5.56 -3.04
N LYS A 137 -11.99 6.52 -3.83
CA LYS A 137 -12.54 7.78 -3.34
C LYS A 137 -13.85 7.57 -2.58
N LYS A 138 -14.75 6.75 -3.11
CA LYS A 138 -16.08 6.49 -2.52
C LYS A 138 -16.00 5.77 -1.18
N ASP A 139 -15.12 4.78 -1.07
CA ASP A 139 -15.05 3.89 0.09
C ASP A 139 -13.89 4.21 1.06
N ASP A 140 -13.13 5.28 0.80
CA ASP A 140 -11.87 5.64 1.48
C ASP A 140 -10.86 4.45 1.47
N ARG A 141 -10.67 3.80 0.32
CA ARG A 141 -9.74 2.66 0.18
C ARG A 141 -8.36 3.13 -0.29
N ILE A 142 -7.32 2.54 0.26
CA ILE A 142 -5.94 2.73 -0.17
C ILE A 142 -5.73 1.96 -1.48
N ILE A 143 -5.32 2.67 -2.53
CA ILE A 143 -4.90 2.04 -3.79
C ILE A 143 -3.53 1.43 -3.60
N LEU A 144 -3.43 0.13 -3.84
CA LEU A 144 -2.17 -0.58 -3.98
C LEU A 144 -1.90 -0.77 -5.47
N THR A 145 -0.81 -0.22 -5.97
CA THR A 145 -0.42 -0.35 -7.39
C THR A 145 1.08 -0.31 -7.55
N ARG A 146 1.59 -0.80 -8.69
CA ARG A 146 2.98 -0.59 -9.12
C ARG A 146 3.10 0.54 -10.13
N ASP A 147 1.97 1.06 -10.61
CA ASP A 147 1.94 2.16 -11.58
C ASP A 147 1.97 3.51 -10.87
N THR A 148 3.00 4.30 -11.16
CA THR A 148 3.09 5.67 -10.66
C THR A 148 2.11 6.61 -11.35
N GLY A 149 1.69 6.31 -12.59
CA GLY A 149 0.69 7.08 -13.34
C GLY A 149 -0.64 7.13 -12.61
N LEU A 150 -1.18 5.96 -12.23
CA LEU A 150 -2.38 5.85 -11.41
C LEU A 150 -2.29 6.68 -10.12
N LEU A 151 -1.16 6.63 -9.41
CA LEU A 151 -0.97 7.36 -8.15
C LEU A 151 -0.80 8.89 -8.31
N LYS A 152 -0.44 9.38 -9.50
CA LYS A 152 -0.34 10.83 -9.78
C LYS A 152 -1.68 11.49 -10.08
N ARG A 153 -2.73 10.69 -10.33
CA ARG A 153 -4.07 11.22 -10.63
C ARG A 153 -4.58 12.07 -9.46
N LYS A 154 -5.05 13.29 -9.76
CA LYS A 154 -5.50 14.30 -8.77
C LYS A 154 -6.57 13.79 -7.78
N ASN A 155 -7.39 12.83 -8.20
CA ASN A 155 -8.48 12.27 -7.40
C ASN A 155 -8.02 11.16 -6.44
N VAL A 156 -6.75 10.74 -6.48
CA VAL A 156 -6.22 9.73 -5.56
C VAL A 156 -5.91 10.37 -4.21
N LYS A 157 -6.67 9.96 -3.20
CA LYS A 157 -6.48 10.42 -1.82
C LYS A 157 -5.51 9.55 -1.04
N TYR A 158 -5.65 8.22 -1.15
CA TYR A 158 -4.80 7.26 -0.46
C TYR A 158 -4.19 6.31 -1.47
N GLY A 159 -2.87 6.30 -1.55
CA GLY A 159 -2.11 5.46 -2.48
C GLY A 159 -0.86 4.90 -1.82
N HIS A 160 -0.47 3.71 -2.24
CA HIS A 160 0.77 3.05 -1.86
C HIS A 160 1.40 2.41 -3.08
N LEU A 161 2.63 2.83 -3.40
CA LEU A 161 3.40 2.17 -4.42
C LEU A 161 3.94 0.85 -3.89
N VAL A 162 3.45 -0.26 -4.43
CA VAL A 162 3.94 -1.60 -4.14
C VAL A 162 5.27 -1.82 -4.86
N ARG A 163 6.29 -2.23 -4.11
CA ARG A 163 7.66 -2.38 -4.62
C ARG A 163 8.12 -3.84 -4.61
N GLY A 164 9.06 -4.16 -5.49
CA GLY A 164 9.59 -5.51 -5.67
C GLY A 164 8.57 -6.47 -6.27
N ASN A 165 8.98 -7.73 -6.48
CA ASN A 165 8.15 -8.75 -7.15
C ASN A 165 7.74 -9.91 -6.23
N ASN A 166 8.23 -9.95 -4.99
CA ASN A 166 7.90 -11.02 -4.05
C ASN A 166 6.64 -10.65 -3.24
N PRO A 167 5.50 -11.36 -3.39
CA PRO A 167 4.24 -11.00 -2.75
C PRO A 167 4.26 -11.07 -1.22
N GLU A 168 5.09 -11.94 -0.64
CA GLU A 168 5.21 -12.08 0.81
C GLU A 168 5.96 -10.89 1.40
N LYS A 169 7.04 -10.45 0.75
CA LYS A 169 7.75 -9.22 1.13
C LYS A 169 6.86 -7.99 0.97
N GLN A 170 6.12 -7.88 -0.14
CA GLN A 170 5.15 -6.80 -0.35
C GLN A 170 4.09 -6.76 0.77
N PHE A 171 3.55 -7.93 1.13
CA PHE A 171 2.59 -8.04 2.22
C PHE A 171 3.16 -7.58 3.56
N LEU A 172 4.38 -7.99 3.91
CA LEU A 172 5.06 -7.56 5.14
C LEU A 172 5.29 -6.03 5.16
N ASP A 173 5.68 -5.43 4.04
CA ASP A 173 5.84 -3.97 3.90
C ASP A 173 4.51 -3.24 4.16
N ILE A 174 3.40 -3.74 3.60
CA ILE A 174 2.05 -3.19 3.83
C ILE A 174 1.61 -3.38 5.29
N LEU A 175 1.88 -4.54 5.90
CA LEU A 175 1.55 -4.79 7.30
C LEU A 175 2.21 -3.78 8.23
N VAL A 176 3.49 -3.46 7.99
CA VAL A 176 4.24 -2.51 8.81
C VAL A 176 3.82 -1.08 8.51
N SER A 177 3.71 -0.71 7.24
CA SER A 177 3.35 0.65 6.81
C SER A 177 2.01 1.10 7.40
N TYR A 178 1.02 0.21 7.45
CA TYR A 178 -0.31 0.52 7.97
C TYR A 178 -0.60 -0.06 9.35
N SER A 179 0.42 -0.57 10.06
CA SER A 179 0.31 -1.16 11.40
C SER A 179 -0.84 -2.18 11.53
N LEU A 180 -0.93 -3.10 10.57
CA LEU A 180 -2.10 -3.95 10.35
C LEU A 180 -2.17 -5.20 11.24
N LEU A 181 -1.12 -5.49 12.01
CA LEU A 181 -1.05 -6.69 12.86
C LEU A 181 -2.28 -6.86 13.76
N LYS A 182 -2.79 -5.75 14.33
CA LYS A 182 -3.99 -5.74 15.20
C LYS A 182 -5.31 -6.04 14.46
N TYR A 183 -5.32 -5.98 13.14
CA TYR A 183 -6.50 -6.21 12.30
C TYR A 183 -6.52 -7.59 11.65
N LEU A 184 -5.48 -8.41 11.85
CA LEU A 184 -5.40 -9.72 11.26
C LEU A 184 -6.46 -10.65 11.86
N LYS A 185 -7.25 -11.26 10.98
CA LYS A 185 -8.23 -12.29 11.32
C LYS A 185 -8.18 -13.34 10.20
N PRO A 186 -7.14 -14.18 10.17
CA PRO A 186 -6.93 -15.12 9.08
C PRO A 186 -8.17 -15.95 8.79
N PHE A 187 -8.45 -16.18 7.51
CA PHE A 187 -9.57 -16.98 7.02
C PHE A 187 -10.96 -16.50 7.46
N SER A 188 -11.12 -15.22 7.82
CA SER A 188 -12.43 -14.63 8.15
C SER A 188 -13.19 -14.09 6.93
N LEU A 189 -12.52 -13.96 5.79
CA LEU A 189 -13.08 -13.43 4.54
C LEU A 189 -12.98 -14.46 3.42
N CYS A 190 -13.95 -14.45 2.51
CA CYS A 190 -13.91 -15.24 1.30
C CYS A 190 -12.73 -14.78 0.42
N LEU A 191 -11.88 -15.70 -0.02
CA LEU A 191 -10.73 -15.35 -0.85
C LEU A 191 -11.14 -14.83 -2.24
N ASN A 192 -12.31 -15.26 -2.74
CA ASN A 192 -12.81 -14.89 -4.06
C ASN A 192 -13.46 -13.49 -4.09
N CYS A 193 -14.40 -13.20 -3.19
CA CYS A 193 -15.14 -11.93 -3.19
C CYS A 193 -14.81 -10.99 -2.02
N GLY A 194 -14.08 -11.44 -1.00
CA GLY A 194 -13.78 -10.63 0.19
C GLY A 194 -14.92 -10.52 1.21
N THR A 195 -16.09 -11.09 0.96
CA THR A 195 -17.22 -11.09 1.91
C THR A 195 -16.89 -11.90 3.17
N LYS A 196 -17.33 -11.41 4.34
CA LYS A 196 -17.19 -12.12 5.62
C LYS A 196 -17.82 -13.50 5.56
N LEU A 197 -17.06 -14.50 5.98
CA LEU A 197 -17.52 -15.88 6.06
C LEU A 197 -18.37 -16.09 7.31
N LYS A 198 -19.47 -16.82 7.17
CA LYS A 198 -20.32 -17.25 8.30
C LYS A 198 -19.97 -18.68 8.66
N ARG A 199 -19.74 -18.97 9.94
CA ARG A 199 -19.59 -20.35 10.41
C ARG A 199 -20.94 -21.07 10.27
N ILE A 200 -20.92 -22.30 9.75
CA ILE A 200 -22.11 -23.15 9.62
C ILE A 200 -21.88 -24.52 10.26
N SER A 201 -22.96 -25.22 10.59
CA SER A 201 -22.92 -26.55 11.19
C SER A 201 -22.66 -27.64 10.15
N LYS A 202 -22.07 -28.77 10.56
CA LYS A 202 -21.87 -29.96 9.71
C LYS A 202 -23.19 -30.47 9.11
N LYS A 203 -24.30 -30.39 9.86
CA LYS A 203 -25.64 -30.79 9.40
C LYS A 203 -26.08 -30.02 8.15
N ASN A 204 -25.88 -28.69 8.14
CA ASN A 204 -26.23 -27.86 6.99
C ASN A 204 -25.39 -28.21 5.75
N VAL A 205 -24.14 -28.64 5.94
CA VAL A 205 -23.24 -29.04 4.85
C VAL A 205 -23.60 -30.41 4.30
N LEU A 206 -23.89 -31.40 5.15
CA LEU A 206 -24.25 -32.75 4.70
C LEU A 206 -25.54 -32.76 3.87
N ASN A 207 -26.47 -31.83 4.13
CA ASN A 207 -27.65 -31.65 3.29
C ASN A 207 -27.31 -31.18 1.86
N GLN A 208 -26.19 -30.46 1.68
CA GLN A 208 -25.72 -29.96 0.39
C GLN A 208 -24.70 -30.90 -0.30
N LEU A 209 -23.90 -31.64 0.48
CA LEU A 209 -22.79 -32.49 0.02
C LEU A 209 -22.98 -33.93 0.54
N LYS A 210 -24.00 -34.61 0.00
CA LYS A 210 -24.48 -35.92 0.50
C LYS A 210 -23.43 -37.03 0.49
N ASP A 211 -22.40 -36.93 -0.35
CA ASP A 211 -21.41 -38.00 -0.57
C ASP A 211 -20.03 -37.74 0.08
N PHE A 212 -19.86 -36.65 0.83
CA PHE A 212 -18.56 -36.32 1.44
C PHE A 212 -18.43 -36.81 2.88
N LYS A 213 -17.43 -37.68 3.12
CA LYS A 213 -16.99 -38.06 4.48
C LYS A 213 -15.97 -37.04 5.01
N PHE A 214 -16.38 -36.27 6.01
CA PHE A 214 -15.53 -35.30 6.70
C PHE A 214 -14.97 -35.88 8.00
N ARG A 215 -13.68 -35.67 8.27
CA ARG A 215 -13.07 -35.95 9.59
C ARG A 215 -13.86 -35.21 10.69
N GLU A 216 -13.84 -35.77 11.89
CA GLU A 216 -14.45 -35.10 13.04
C GLU A 216 -13.73 -33.78 13.38
N GLY A 217 -14.45 -32.84 13.97
CA GLY A 217 -13.92 -31.53 14.36
C GLY A 217 -13.73 -30.51 13.23
N ILE A 218 -13.99 -30.87 11.95
CA ILE A 218 -13.89 -29.92 10.83
C ILE A 218 -14.85 -28.76 11.00
N LYS A 219 -14.34 -27.54 10.83
CA LYS A 219 -15.14 -26.32 10.80
C LYS A 219 -15.53 -25.99 9.36
N PHE A 220 -16.77 -25.55 9.21
CA PHE A 220 -17.37 -25.17 7.94
C PHE A 220 -17.73 -23.69 7.95
N TYR A 221 -17.59 -23.08 6.78
CA TYR A 221 -17.82 -21.68 6.54
C TYR A 221 -18.62 -21.50 5.26
N TYR A 222 -19.49 -20.51 5.22
CA TYR A 222 -20.33 -20.20 4.07
C TYR A 222 -20.12 -18.76 3.63
N CYS A 223 -19.93 -18.59 2.32
CA CYS A 223 -19.92 -17.29 1.67
C CYS A 223 -21.26 -17.03 1.00
N LYS A 224 -22.02 -16.07 1.53
CA LYS A 224 -23.34 -15.69 0.97
C LYS A 224 -23.29 -15.13 -0.46
N GLN A 225 -22.18 -14.53 -0.87
CA GLN A 225 -22.06 -13.87 -2.17
C GLN A 225 -21.61 -14.83 -3.27
N CYS A 226 -20.69 -15.74 -2.95
CA CYS A 226 -20.27 -16.78 -3.91
C CYS A 226 -21.17 -18.01 -3.87
N ASN A 227 -22.08 -18.11 -2.89
CA ASN A 227 -22.87 -19.31 -2.60
C ASN A 227 -21.98 -20.56 -2.47
N GLN A 228 -20.88 -20.44 -1.73
CA GLN A 228 -19.89 -21.50 -1.58
C GLN A 228 -19.69 -21.88 -0.11
N THR A 229 -19.60 -23.19 0.12
CA THR A 229 -19.20 -23.80 1.39
C THR A 229 -17.71 -24.11 1.37
N LEU A 230 -16.99 -23.69 2.41
CA LEU A 230 -15.55 -23.86 2.62
C LEU A 230 -15.33 -24.62 3.93
N TRP A 231 -14.25 -25.39 4.04
CA TRP A 231 -13.94 -26.16 5.25
C TRP A 231 -12.44 -26.28 5.53
N GLU A 232 -12.09 -26.58 6.77
CA GLU A 232 -10.71 -26.77 7.25
C GLU A 232 -10.17 -28.15 6.83
N GLY A 233 -9.84 -28.30 5.54
CA GLY A 233 -9.16 -29.48 5.00
C GLY A 233 -7.65 -29.27 4.79
N SER A 234 -6.97 -30.19 4.10
CA SER A 234 -5.53 -30.13 3.84
C SER A 234 -5.07 -28.83 3.17
N HIS A 235 -5.87 -28.30 2.23
CA HIS A 235 -5.58 -27.02 1.58
C HIS A 235 -5.60 -25.85 2.59
N PHE A 236 -6.55 -25.85 3.53
CA PHE A 236 -6.60 -24.86 4.61
C PHE A 236 -5.37 -24.97 5.51
N ASP A 237 -4.96 -26.19 5.89
CA ASP A 237 -3.79 -26.40 6.73
C ASP A 237 -2.51 -25.88 6.09
N ASN A 238 -2.33 -26.12 4.79
CA ASN A 238 -1.19 -25.60 4.04
C ASN A 238 -1.19 -24.07 3.97
N MET A 239 -2.35 -23.47 3.69
CA MET A 239 -2.51 -22.02 3.71
C MET A 239 -2.21 -21.43 5.10
N LYS A 240 -2.68 -22.09 6.16
CA LYS A 240 -2.47 -21.66 7.55
C LYS A 240 -1.00 -21.72 7.93
N LYS A 241 -0.32 -22.83 7.65
CA LYS A 241 1.14 -22.97 7.84
C LYS A 241 1.91 -21.85 7.15
N ARG A 242 1.54 -21.51 5.91
CA ARG A 242 2.17 -20.42 5.16
C ARG A 242 1.98 -19.06 5.81
N ILE A 243 0.76 -18.73 6.23
CA ILE A 243 0.47 -17.46 6.93
C ILE A 243 1.17 -17.41 8.28
N ASP A 244 1.15 -18.49 9.07
CA ASP A 244 1.83 -18.56 10.36
C ASP A 244 3.34 -18.37 10.19
N ALA A 245 3.98 -19.03 9.22
CA ALA A 245 5.39 -18.84 8.90
C ALA A 245 5.72 -17.40 8.48
N LEU A 246 4.84 -16.76 7.71
CA LEU A 246 5.02 -15.37 7.27
C LEU A 246 4.89 -14.37 8.43
N LEU A 247 4.02 -14.65 9.40
CA LEU A 247 3.77 -13.79 10.55
C LEU A 247 4.70 -14.08 11.74
N LEU A 248 5.32 -15.26 11.80
CA LEU A 248 6.23 -15.68 12.87
C LEU A 248 7.29 -14.62 13.18
N PRO A 249 7.98 -14.03 12.18
CA PRO A 249 9.00 -13.04 12.47
C PRO A 249 8.42 -11.78 13.14
N LEU A 250 7.18 -11.38 12.82
CA LEU A 250 6.55 -10.17 13.37
C LEU A 250 6.07 -10.30 14.83
N ARG A 251 6.16 -11.50 15.41
CA ARG A 251 5.76 -11.78 16.81
C ARG A 251 6.84 -11.40 17.83
N SER A 252 8.10 -11.20 17.43
CA SER A 252 9.13 -10.67 18.33
C SER A 252 9.22 -9.13 18.24
N THR A 253 9.32 -8.46 19.39
CA THR A 253 9.43 -7.00 19.49
C THR A 253 10.68 -6.48 18.77
N ALA A 254 11.77 -7.26 18.79
CA ALA A 254 13.03 -6.98 18.10
C ALA A 254 12.90 -6.96 16.57
N PHE A 255 12.05 -7.84 15.99
CA PHE A 255 11.92 -7.94 14.54
C PHE A 255 11.05 -6.83 13.95
N ARG A 256 10.12 -6.24 14.69
CA ARG A 256 9.37 -5.04 14.22
C ARG A 256 10.32 -3.89 13.87
N SER A 257 11.37 -3.70 14.68
CA SER A 257 12.42 -2.70 14.45
C SER A 257 13.39 -3.13 13.33
N PHE A 258 13.64 -4.44 13.20
CA PHE A 258 14.45 -5.02 12.12
C PHE A 258 13.77 -4.97 10.76
N VAL A 259 12.46 -5.20 10.63
CA VAL A 259 11.72 -5.09 9.35
C VAL A 259 11.81 -3.65 8.82
N THR A 260 11.63 -2.65 9.69
CA THR A 260 11.82 -1.26 9.29
C THR A 260 13.25 -0.95 8.83
N LYS A 261 14.28 -1.64 9.36
CA LYS A 261 15.70 -1.46 8.95
C LYS A 261 16.11 -2.34 7.74
N GLN A 262 15.68 -3.59 7.67
CA GLN A 262 16.06 -4.57 6.65
C GLN A 262 15.31 -4.33 5.33
N PHE A 263 14.07 -3.83 5.36
CA PHE A 263 13.41 -3.35 4.14
C PHE A 263 14.12 -2.11 3.60
N ASN A 264 14.64 -1.22 4.46
CA ASN A 264 15.50 -0.11 4.02
C ASN A 264 16.87 -0.57 3.47
N GLN A 265 17.39 -1.73 3.87
CA GLN A 265 18.68 -2.26 3.39
C GLN A 265 18.56 -3.21 2.17
N LYS A 266 17.45 -3.96 2.01
CA LYS A 266 17.17 -4.87 0.89
C LYS A 266 16.29 -4.26 -0.22
N ARG A 267 16.00 -2.95 -0.17
CA ARG A 267 15.52 -2.11 -1.29
C ARG A 267 16.57 -1.88 -2.41
N LYS A 268 17.69 -2.61 -2.37
CA LYS A 268 18.86 -2.48 -3.26
C LYS A 268 18.96 -3.58 -4.34
N ALA A 269 18.01 -4.52 -4.42
CA ALA A 269 17.99 -5.55 -5.46
C ALA A 269 16.69 -5.47 -6.27
#